data_AF-A0AAV5NKL6-F1
#
_entry.id   AF-A0AAV5NKL6-F1
#
_cell.length_a   1.000
_cell.length_b   1.000
_cell.length_c   1.000
_cell.angle_alpha   90.00
_cell.angle_beta   90.00
_cell.angle_gamma   90.00
#
_symmetry.space_group_name_H-M   'P 1'
#
loop_
_entity.id
_entity.type
_entity.pdbx_description
1 polymer ?
#
loop_
_entity_poly.entity_id
_entity_poly.type
_entity_poly.pdbx_seq_one_letter_code
_entity_poly.pdbx_strand_id
1 'polypeptide(L)'
;MHPNELSNSALDYAVAVAQGEDIRCDPMGFSSYSPTPSQAGFWVWYDRREDGQCNLIGSGYSPSTDGNLGGNIINTHRISTIAPSADNPNWTTSDPQITGETYLIAAMRCYVAQTLGYEISLPDLSLNDQEIRR
;
A
#
# COMPACT_ATOMS: atom_id res chain seq x y z
N MET A 1 9.06 11.25 -1.49
CA MET A 1 9.17 10.45 -0.25
C MET A 1 9.90 9.17 -0.58
N HIS A 2 10.79 8.71 0.31
CA HIS A 2 11.54 7.47 0.09
C HIS A 2 10.68 6.25 0.46
N PRO A 3 10.77 5.09 -0.23
CA PRO A 3 9.96 3.91 0.10
C PRO A 3 10.01 3.47 1.57
N ASN A 4 11.17 3.63 2.22
CA ASN A 4 11.35 3.31 3.66
C ASN A 4 10.52 4.19 4.61
N GLU A 5 10.03 5.34 4.15
CA GLU A 5 9.30 6.34 4.96
C GLU A 5 7.77 6.22 4.79
N LEU A 6 7.31 5.36 3.87
CA LEU A 6 5.89 5.19 3.58
C LEU A 6 5.18 4.52 4.77
N SER A 7 4.11 5.15 5.26
CA SER A 7 3.10 4.54 6.13
C SER A 7 2.33 3.44 5.39
N ASN A 8 1.56 2.61 6.09
CA ASN A 8 0.86 1.48 5.46
C ASN A 8 -0.13 1.92 4.36
N SER A 9 -0.94 2.94 4.64
CA SER A 9 -1.88 3.56 3.70
C SER A 9 -1.17 4.15 2.48
N ALA A 10 -0.08 4.90 2.71
CA ALA A 10 0.74 5.49 1.67
C ALA A 10 1.45 4.43 0.81
N LEU A 11 1.89 3.34 1.45
CA LEU A 11 2.50 2.21 0.80
C LEU A 11 1.49 1.47 -0.07
N ASP A 12 0.30 1.17 0.46
CA ASP A 12 -0.77 0.53 -0.30
C ASP A 12 -1.19 1.39 -1.51
N TYR A 13 -1.26 2.72 -1.34
CA TYR A 13 -1.49 3.64 -2.45
C TYR A 13 -0.37 3.53 -3.51
N ALA A 14 0.89 3.58 -3.09
CA ALA A 14 2.02 3.50 -4.00
C ALA A 14 2.08 2.15 -4.73
N VAL A 15 1.67 1.05 -4.06
CA VAL A 15 1.55 -0.27 -4.69
C VAL A 15 0.45 -0.26 -5.75
N ALA A 16 -0.72 0.33 -5.48
CA ALA A 16 -1.79 0.45 -6.48
C ALA A 16 -1.33 1.24 -7.72
N VAL A 17 -0.58 2.33 -7.51
CA VAL A 17 0.03 3.11 -8.60
C VAL A 17 1.04 2.25 -9.38
N ALA A 18 1.89 1.51 -8.68
CA ALA A 18 2.89 0.62 -9.30
C ALA A 18 2.25 -0.51 -10.14
N GLN A 19 1.08 -1.01 -9.72
CA GLN A 19 0.31 -1.99 -10.48
C GLN A 19 -0.43 -1.39 -11.68
N GLY A 20 -0.51 -0.06 -11.79
CA GLY A 20 -1.23 0.64 -12.85
C GLY A 20 -2.75 0.59 -12.69
N GLU A 21 -3.23 0.46 -11.45
CA GLU A 21 -4.66 0.43 -11.14
C GLU A 21 -5.31 1.81 -11.31
N ASP A 22 -6.62 1.86 -11.62
CA ASP A 22 -7.38 3.11 -11.64
C ASP A 22 -7.71 3.52 -10.19
N ILE A 23 -7.22 4.67 -9.75
CA ILE A 23 -7.39 5.15 -8.37
C ILE A 23 -8.23 6.41 -8.38
N ARG A 24 -9.30 6.43 -7.58
CA ARG A 24 -10.20 7.58 -7.43
C ARG A 24 -10.23 8.08 -6.00
N CYS A 25 -10.18 9.39 -5.83
CA CYS A 25 -10.35 10.03 -4.52
C CYS A 25 -11.85 10.23 -4.25
N ASP A 26 -12.35 9.62 -3.18
CA ASP A 26 -13.72 9.69 -2.68
C ASP A 26 -14.82 9.72 -3.76
N PRO A 27 -14.85 8.74 -4.69
CA PRO A 27 -15.79 8.73 -5.81
C PRO A 27 -17.27 8.68 -5.39
N MET A 28 -17.54 8.25 -4.15
CA MET A 28 -18.87 8.13 -3.57
C MET A 28 -19.23 9.29 -2.63
N GLY A 29 -18.31 10.25 -2.42
CA GLY A 29 -18.57 11.44 -1.61
C GLY A 29 -18.76 11.17 -0.11
N PHE A 30 -18.17 10.11 0.44
CA PHE A 30 -18.26 9.75 1.86
C PHE A 30 -17.83 10.89 2.78
N SER A 31 -16.88 11.72 2.35
CA SER A 31 -16.43 12.92 3.06
C SER A 31 -17.55 13.92 3.35
N SER A 32 -18.60 13.95 2.52
CA SER A 32 -19.73 14.86 2.70
C SER A 32 -20.79 14.35 3.68
N TYR A 33 -20.79 13.06 4.01
CA TYR A 33 -21.83 12.42 4.84
C TYR A 33 -21.46 12.30 6.32
N SER A 34 -20.18 12.38 6.69
CA SER A 34 -19.71 12.24 8.07
C SER A 34 -18.46 13.09 8.32
N PRO A 35 -18.29 13.70 9.50
CA PRO A 35 -17.03 14.37 9.86
C PRO A 35 -15.86 13.41 10.10
N THR A 36 -16.12 12.10 10.23
CA THR A 36 -15.11 11.02 10.31
C THR A 36 -15.54 9.86 9.41
N PRO A 37 -15.53 10.04 8.09
CA PRO A 37 -16.01 9.00 7.18
C PRO A 37 -14.99 7.87 7.12
N SER A 38 -15.36 6.69 7.62
CA SER A 38 -14.55 5.47 7.55
C SER A 38 -14.27 4.97 6.13
N GLN A 39 -14.88 5.63 5.13
CA GLN A 39 -14.83 5.27 3.71
C GLN A 39 -14.41 6.44 2.81
N ALA A 40 -14.11 7.61 3.37
CA ALA A 40 -13.52 8.69 2.60
C ALA A 40 -12.03 8.43 2.40
N GLY A 41 -11.57 8.51 1.17
CA GLY A 41 -10.17 8.29 0.84
C GLY A 41 -9.98 7.82 -0.59
N PHE A 42 -8.80 7.28 -0.88
CA PHE A 42 -8.49 6.72 -2.19
C PHE A 42 -9.01 5.29 -2.34
N TRP A 43 -9.65 5.03 -3.47
CA TRP A 43 -10.23 3.74 -3.84
C TRP A 43 -9.55 3.22 -5.09
N VAL A 44 -9.18 1.94 -5.08
CA VAL A 44 -8.93 1.20 -6.32
C VAL A 44 -10.28 0.93 -6.97
N TRP A 45 -10.49 1.52 -8.13
CA TRP A 45 -11.78 1.61 -8.80
C TRP A 45 -11.77 0.80 -10.09
N TYR A 46 -12.81 0.00 -10.29
CA TYR A 46 -12.95 -0.78 -11.52
C TYR A 46 -14.30 -0.49 -12.15
N ASP A 47 -14.35 0.41 -13.13
CA ASP A 47 -15.58 0.68 -13.89
C ASP A 47 -16.12 -0.55 -14.63
N ARG A 48 -15.28 -1.59 -14.83
CA ARG A 48 -15.50 -2.60 -15.88
C ARG A 48 -15.13 -4.05 -15.51
N ARG A 49 -15.03 -4.41 -14.22
CA ARG A 49 -14.98 -5.83 -13.83
C ARG A 49 -16.40 -6.42 -13.79
N GLU A 50 -16.54 -7.70 -14.16
CA GLU A 50 -17.80 -8.44 -13.99
C GLU A 50 -18.22 -8.59 -12.52
N ASP A 51 -17.29 -8.43 -11.58
CA ASP A 51 -17.53 -8.50 -10.13
C ASP A 51 -17.89 -7.15 -9.48
N GLY A 52 -17.71 -6.02 -10.19
CA GLY A 52 -18.03 -4.67 -9.72
C GLY A 52 -17.32 -4.21 -8.42
N GLN A 53 -16.25 -4.89 -7.98
CA GLN A 53 -15.67 -4.61 -6.67
C GLN A 53 -14.73 -3.40 -6.72
N CYS A 54 -15.08 -2.33 -6.00
CA CYS A 54 -14.19 -1.20 -5.73
C CYS A 54 -13.69 -1.29 -4.28
N ASN A 55 -12.39 -1.10 -4.06
CA ASN A 55 -11.77 -1.35 -2.76
C ASN A 55 -11.07 -0.09 -2.21
N LEU A 56 -11.38 0.26 -0.96
CA LEU A 56 -10.72 1.35 -0.24
C LEU A 56 -9.27 0.96 0.07
N ILE A 57 -8.32 1.84 -0.26
CA ILE A 57 -6.90 1.65 0.02
C ILE A 57 -6.65 1.76 1.53
N GLY A 58 -5.91 0.79 2.08
CA GLY A 58 -5.67 0.65 3.52
C GLY A 58 -6.78 -0.11 4.26
N SER A 59 -7.81 -0.60 3.56
CA SER A 59 -8.86 -1.45 4.14
C SER A 59 -9.20 -2.65 3.26
N GLY A 60 -9.94 -2.44 2.15
CA GLY A 60 -10.30 -3.51 1.21
C GLY A 60 -9.15 -3.87 0.24
N TYR A 61 -8.26 -2.91 0.01
CA TYR A 61 -7.02 -3.12 -0.73
C TYR A 61 -5.85 -2.72 0.19
N SER A 62 -5.20 -3.72 0.78
CA SER A 62 -4.04 -3.51 1.66
C SER A 62 -2.96 -4.58 1.45
N PRO A 63 -2.19 -4.53 0.36
CA PRO A 63 -1.11 -5.49 0.10
C PRO A 63 0.01 -5.46 1.15
N SER A 64 0.15 -4.37 1.91
CA SER A 64 1.09 -4.30 3.04
C SER A 64 0.66 -5.10 4.27
N THR A 65 -0.63 -5.47 4.40
CA THR A 65 -1.16 -6.21 5.56
C THR A 65 -1.90 -7.51 5.20
N ASP A 66 -2.50 -7.60 4.02
CA ASP A 66 -3.16 -8.79 3.50
C ASP A 66 -2.14 -9.72 2.82
N GLY A 67 -1.91 -10.88 3.44
CA GLY A 67 -0.99 -11.90 2.94
C GLY A 67 -1.37 -12.48 1.59
N ASN A 68 -2.65 -12.49 1.19
CA ASN A 68 -3.05 -12.98 -0.13
C ASN A 68 -2.66 -11.98 -1.23
N LEU A 69 -2.94 -10.69 -1.02
CA LEU A 69 -2.60 -9.63 -1.97
C LEU A 69 -1.07 -9.45 -2.05
N GLY A 70 -0.42 -9.25 -0.91
CA GLY A 70 1.03 -9.03 -0.85
C GLY A 70 1.83 -10.27 -1.22
N GLY A 71 1.38 -11.47 -0.81
CA GLY A 71 2.01 -12.73 -1.19
C GLY A 71 1.99 -13.00 -2.69
N ASN A 72 0.89 -12.67 -3.37
CA ASN A 72 0.82 -12.78 -4.83
C ASN A 72 1.84 -11.86 -5.52
N ILE A 73 1.99 -10.61 -5.05
CA ILE A 73 2.98 -9.66 -5.57
C ILE A 73 4.39 -10.19 -5.35
N ILE A 74 4.71 -10.68 -4.15
CA ILE A 74 6.02 -11.27 -3.81
C ILE A 74 6.38 -12.40 -4.77
N ASN A 75 5.46 -13.34 -5.00
CA ASN A 75 5.70 -14.49 -5.87
C ASN A 75 5.86 -14.08 -7.32
N THR A 76 5.03 -13.14 -7.80
CA THR A 76 5.05 -12.67 -9.18
C THR A 76 6.35 -11.92 -9.50
N HIS A 77 6.80 -11.06 -8.58
CA HIS A 77 8.00 -10.23 -8.75
C HIS A 77 9.27 -10.87 -8.17
N ARG A 78 9.17 -12.09 -7.62
CA ARG A 78 10.28 -12.87 -7.05
C ARG A 78 11.06 -12.09 -5.99
N ILE A 79 10.35 -11.40 -5.10
CA ILE A 79 10.95 -10.57 -4.06
C ILE A 79 11.47 -11.48 -2.94
N SER A 80 12.77 -11.39 -2.65
CA SER A 80 13.38 -12.15 -1.56
C SER A 80 13.42 -11.31 -0.29
N THR A 81 12.78 -11.79 0.77
CA THR A 81 12.79 -11.19 2.10
C THR A 81 13.67 -11.99 3.06
N ILE A 82 14.49 -11.29 3.82
CA ILE A 82 15.38 -11.81 4.84
C ILE A 82 14.76 -11.49 6.20
N ALA A 83 14.62 -12.52 7.03
CA ALA A 83 14.05 -12.40 8.36
C ALA A 83 14.94 -11.57 9.31
N PRO A 84 14.35 -10.91 10.32
CA PRO A 84 15.10 -10.23 11.37
C PRO A 84 16.13 -11.15 12.03
N SER A 85 17.23 -10.55 12.47
CA SER A 85 18.32 -11.22 13.19
C SER A 85 18.75 -10.37 14.39
N ALA A 86 19.69 -10.88 15.20
CA ALA A 86 20.21 -10.13 16.36
C ALA A 86 20.81 -8.77 15.96
N ASP A 87 21.40 -8.68 14.76
CA ASP A 87 22.05 -7.47 14.26
C ASP A 87 21.09 -6.54 13.49
N ASN A 88 19.92 -7.04 13.09
CA ASN A 88 18.92 -6.26 12.36
C ASN A 88 17.50 -6.65 12.79
N PRO A 89 16.79 -5.79 13.56
CA PRO A 89 15.47 -6.11 14.09
C PRO A 89 14.36 -6.06 13.02
N ASN A 90 14.64 -5.55 11.82
CA ASN A 90 13.65 -5.37 10.76
C ASN A 90 13.78 -6.44 9.67
N TRP A 91 12.67 -6.70 8.99
CA TRP A 91 12.70 -7.46 7.75
C TRP A 91 13.42 -6.65 6.69
N THR A 92 14.20 -7.34 5.84
CA THR A 92 14.93 -6.69 4.74
C THR A 92 14.70 -7.42 3.43
N THR A 93 14.87 -6.71 2.33
CA THR A 93 14.90 -7.30 0.98
C THR A 93 16.32 -7.32 0.44
N SER A 94 16.61 -8.22 -0.50
CA SER A 94 17.97 -8.39 -1.02
C SER A 94 18.35 -7.37 -2.10
N ASP A 95 17.41 -6.98 -2.96
CA ASP A 95 17.66 -6.04 -4.07
C ASP A 95 16.36 -5.35 -4.54
N PRO A 96 16.20 -4.04 -4.36
CA PRO A 96 17.05 -3.18 -3.53
C PRO A 96 16.96 -3.54 -2.05
N GLN A 97 17.99 -3.19 -1.26
CA GLN A 97 17.95 -3.38 0.19
C GLN A 97 16.99 -2.40 0.85
N ILE A 98 15.78 -2.86 1.14
CA ILE A 98 14.71 -2.09 1.76
C ILE A 98 14.20 -2.77 3.02
N THR A 99 13.91 -1.97 4.05
CA THR A 99 13.50 -2.44 5.38
C THR A 99 11.99 -2.31 5.59
N GLY A 100 11.46 -3.17 6.46
CA GLY A 100 10.08 -3.09 6.93
C GLY A 100 9.89 -3.79 8.27
N GLU A 101 8.85 -3.39 8.99
CA GLU A 101 8.48 -4.00 10.28
C GLU A 101 7.95 -5.44 10.11
N THR A 102 7.35 -5.71 8.95
CA THR A 102 6.91 -7.05 8.52
C THR A 102 7.52 -7.39 7.18
N TYR A 103 7.54 -8.69 6.84
CA TYR A 103 8.02 -9.14 5.54
C TYR A 103 7.19 -8.55 4.39
N LEU A 104 5.87 -8.36 4.59
CA LEU A 104 4.98 -7.73 3.61
C LEU A 104 5.33 -6.27 3.40
N ILE A 105 5.53 -5.49 4.47
CA ILE A 105 5.92 -4.08 4.37
C ILE A 105 7.26 -3.95 3.64
N ALA A 106 8.26 -4.76 4.01
CA ALA A 106 9.56 -4.75 3.35
C ALA A 106 9.45 -5.09 1.85
N ALA A 107 8.65 -6.12 1.53
CA ALA A 107 8.43 -6.54 0.15
C ALA A 107 7.67 -5.50 -0.69
N MET A 108 6.61 -4.89 -0.15
CA MET A 108 5.83 -3.89 -0.87
C MET A 108 6.67 -2.63 -1.12
N ARG A 109 7.48 -2.20 -0.15
CA ARG A 109 8.40 -1.07 -0.34
C ARG A 109 9.45 -1.38 -1.41
N CYS A 110 9.97 -2.61 -1.44
CA CYS A 110 10.88 -3.09 -2.47
C CYS A 110 10.22 -3.08 -3.86
N TYR A 111 8.99 -3.60 -3.96
CA TYR A 111 8.21 -3.58 -5.19
C TYR A 111 8.00 -2.15 -5.73
N VAL A 112 7.59 -1.23 -4.85
CA VAL A 112 7.41 0.17 -5.22
C VAL A 112 8.74 0.78 -5.66
N ALA A 113 9.84 0.52 -4.97
CA ALA A 113 11.15 1.03 -5.36
C ALA A 113 11.62 0.51 -6.74
N GLN A 114 11.36 -0.77 -7.03
CA GLN A 114 11.68 -1.36 -8.34
C GLN A 114 10.83 -0.78 -9.47
N THR A 115 9.61 -0.33 -9.18
CA THR A 115 8.64 0.08 -10.20
C THR A 115 8.58 1.61 -10.39
N LEU A 116 8.53 2.35 -9.29
CA LEU A 116 8.38 3.82 -9.26
C LEU A 116 9.69 4.55 -8.92
N GLY A 117 10.73 3.82 -8.49
CA GLY A 117 11.98 4.40 -8.02
C GLY A 117 11.94 4.84 -6.55
N TYR A 118 12.98 5.57 -6.14
CA TYR A 118 13.18 5.99 -4.74
C TYR A 118 12.54 7.34 -4.39
N GLU A 119 12.12 8.11 -5.39
CA GLU A 119 11.49 9.41 -5.19
C GLU A 119 10.03 9.35 -5.60
N ILE A 120 9.17 9.00 -4.65
CA ILE A 120 7.74 8.83 -4.88
C ILE A 120 7.01 10.12 -4.53
N SER A 121 6.20 10.61 -5.46
CA SER A 121 5.25 11.70 -5.22
C SER A 121 3.89 11.10 -4.87
N LEU A 122 3.36 11.43 -3.69
CA LEU A 122 2.04 10.99 -3.23
C LEU A 122 1.07 12.17 -3.22
N PRO A 123 -0.24 11.92 -3.41
CA PRO A 123 -1.26 12.94 -3.14
C PRO A 123 -1.40 13.18 -1.62
N ASP A 124 -2.21 14.15 -1.22
CA ASP A 124 -2.59 14.35 0.17
C ASP A 124 -3.43 13.16 0.65
N LEU A 125 -2.86 12.34 1.54
CA LEU A 125 -3.48 11.13 2.10
C LEU A 125 -4.16 11.37 3.45
N SER A 126 -4.37 12.63 3.87
CA SER A 126 -5.01 12.97 5.15
C SER A 126 -6.41 12.35 5.36
N LEU A 127 -7.10 11.98 4.28
CA LEU A 127 -8.36 11.24 4.33
C LEU A 127 -8.20 9.77 4.71
N ASN A 128 -7.09 9.13 4.31
CA ASN A 128 -6.77 7.73 4.61
C ASN A 128 -6.00 7.56 5.93
N ASP A 129 -5.26 8.59 6.35
CA ASP A 129 -4.46 8.62 7.59
C ASP A 129 -5.27 9.04 8.82
N GLN A 130 -6.59 8.92 8.78
CA GLN A 130 -7.42 8.99 9.99
C GLN A 130 -7.07 7.76 10.84
N GLU A 131 -5.99 7.85 11.61
CA GLU A 131 -5.65 6.94 12.68
C GLU A 131 -6.96 6.55 13.35
N ILE A 132 -7.27 5.26 13.28
CA ILE A 132 -8.24 4.64 14.18
C ILE A 132 -7.64 4.82 15.58
N ARG A 133 -7.86 5.99 16.18
CA ARG A 133 -7.74 6.22 17.61
C ARG A 133 -8.81 5.36 18.25
N ARG A 134 -8.47 4.11 18.51
CA ARG A 134 -9.18 3.23 19.44
C ARG A 134 -8.34 3.07 20.69
#